data_AF-H9F3T1-F1
#
_entry.id   AF-H9F3T1-F1
#
_cell.length_a   1.000
_cell.length_b   1.000
_cell.length_c   1.000
_cell.angle_alpha   90.00
_cell.angle_beta   90.00
_cell.angle_gamma   90.00
#
_symmetry.space_group_name_H-M   'P 1'
#
loop_
_entity.id
_entity.type
_entity.pdbx_description
1 polymer ?
#
loop_
_entity_poly.entity_id
_entity_poly.type
_entity_poly.pdbx_seq_one_letter_code
_entity_poly.pdbx_strand_id
1 'polypeptide(L)' 'VACGDAFTVAIGAEGEVYSWGKGARGRLGRRDEDAGLPRPVQLDETHPYTVTSVSCCHGNTLLAVRPVTDEPVPP' A
#
# COMPACT_ATOMS: atom_id res chain seq x y z
N VAL A 1 3.18 3.24 -8.65
CA VAL A 1 3.73 1.88 -8.49
C VAL A 1 5.17 1.99 -8.06
N ALA A 2 5.64 1.16 -7.15
CA ALA A 2 7.03 1.07 -6.72
C ALA A 2 7.45 -0.40 -6.58
N CYS A 3 8.74 -0.68 -6.81
CA CYS A 3 9.29 -2.03 -6.76
C CYS A 3 10.46 -2.08 -5.77
N GLY A 4 10.50 -3.14 -4.95
CA GLY A 4 11.70 -3.54 -4.22
C GLY A 4 12.44 -4.66 -4.94
N ASP A 5 13.28 -5.43 -4.23
CA ASP A 5 14.14 -6.44 -4.85
C ASP A 5 13.37 -7.55 -5.59
N ALA A 6 12.28 -8.01 -5.00
CA ALA A 6 11.50 -9.14 -5.49
C ALA A 6 10.00 -8.99 -5.22
N PHE A 7 9.54 -7.75 -5.00
CA PHE A 7 8.14 -7.45 -4.75
C PHE A 7 7.75 -6.10 -5.34
N THR A 8 6.47 -5.93 -5.59
CA THR A 8 5.89 -4.70 -6.14
C THR A 8 4.77 -4.23 -5.25
N VAL A 9 4.61 -2.91 -5.16
CA VAL A 9 3.50 -2.24 -4.48
C VAL A 9 2.87 -1.21 -5.42
N ALA A 10 1.55 -1.19 -5.47
CA ALA A 10 0.77 -0.26 -6.27
C ALA A 10 -0.31 0.41 -5.42
N ILE A 11 -0.69 1.62 -5.82
CA ILE A 11 -1.82 2.35 -5.27
C ILE A 11 -2.91 2.33 -6.34
N GLY A 12 -4.13 1.96 -5.94
CA GLY A 12 -5.34 2.00 -6.76
C GLY A 12 -5.87 3.42 -6.93
N ALA A 13 -6.97 3.56 -7.67
CA ALA A 13 -7.56 4.87 -7.97
C ALA A 13 -8.10 5.56 -6.70
N GLU A 14 -8.57 4.78 -5.73
CA GLU A 14 -9.17 5.29 -4.49
C GLU A 14 -8.18 5.25 -3.31
N GLY A 15 -6.89 5.05 -3.59
CA GLY A 15 -5.85 4.97 -2.56
C GLY A 15 -5.69 3.59 -1.94
N GLU A 16 -6.30 2.54 -2.50
CA GLU A 16 -6.13 1.18 -2.02
C GLU A 16 -4.71 0.68 -2.31
N VAL A 17 -4.11 -0.06 -1.38
CA VAL A 17 -2.74 -0.57 -1.57
C VAL A 17 -2.78 -2.03 -1.97
N TYR A 18 -2.06 -2.34 -3.05
CA TYR A 18 -1.85 -3.70 -3.53
C TYR A 18 -0.37 -4.05 -3.46
N SER A 19 -0.07 -5.29 -3.08
CA SER A 19 1.30 -5.82 -3.09
C SER A 19 1.32 -7.22 -3.70
N TRP A 20 2.44 -7.59 -4.33
CA TRP A 20 2.70 -8.94 -4.87
C TRP A 20 4.20 -9.19 -5.06
N GLY A 21 4.56 -10.43 -5.35
CA GLY A 21 5.93 -10.93 -5.42
C GLY A 21 6.29 -11.75 -4.17
N LYS A 22 7.55 -11.68 -3.78
CA LYS A 22 8.11 -12.44 -2.66
C LYS A 22 7.67 -11.85 -1.31
N GLY A 23 7.10 -12.64 -0.40
CA GLY A 23 6.56 -12.15 0.88
C GLY A 23 7.39 -12.47 2.12
N ALA A 24 8.56 -13.06 1.94
CA ALA A 24 9.54 -13.24 3.02
C ALA A 24 9.76 -11.95 3.82
N ARG A 25 9.83 -12.05 5.16
CA ARG A 25 10.00 -10.92 6.10
C ARG A 25 8.81 -9.95 6.18
N GLY A 26 7.60 -10.38 5.81
CA GLY A 26 6.39 -9.57 5.94
C GLY A 26 6.31 -8.38 4.98
N ARG A 27 7.17 -8.32 3.96
CA ARG A 27 7.33 -7.16 3.05
C ARG A 27 6.10 -6.83 2.22
N LEU A 28 5.16 -7.76 2.11
CA LEU A 28 3.88 -7.56 1.42
C LEU A 28 2.84 -6.89 2.32
N GLY A 29 3.12 -6.67 3.60
CA GLY A 29 2.15 -6.10 4.55
C GLY A 29 1.01 -7.04 4.91
N ARG A 30 1.19 -8.35 4.71
CA ARG A 30 0.20 -9.40 5.01
C ARG A 30 0.89 -10.68 5.47
N ARG A 31 0.09 -11.63 5.99
CA ARG A 31 0.58 -12.93 6.51
C ARG A 31 0.94 -13.95 5.43
N ASP A 32 0.62 -13.69 4.15
CA ASP A 32 0.91 -14.60 3.04
C ASP A 32 2.41 -14.63 2.67
N GLU A 33 2.89 -15.80 2.23
CA GLU A 33 4.30 -16.03 1.92
C GLU A 33 4.75 -15.48 0.58
N ASP A 34 4.06 -15.71 -0.52
CA ASP A 34 4.39 -15.22 -1.87
C ASP A 34 3.08 -15.02 -2.67
N ALA A 35 3.05 -14.07 -3.60
CA ALA A 35 1.87 -13.85 -4.45
C ALA A 35 2.28 -13.49 -5.88
N GLY A 36 1.82 -14.26 -6.87
CA GLY A 36 2.08 -13.97 -8.30
C GLY A 36 1.22 -12.84 -8.88
N LEU A 37 0.14 -12.46 -8.20
CA LEU A 37 -0.83 -11.46 -8.65
C LEU A 37 -1.03 -10.38 -7.58
N PRO A 38 -1.38 -9.13 -7.97
CA PRO A 38 -1.72 -8.07 -7.04
C PRO A 38 -2.80 -8.51 -6.07
N ARG A 39 -2.55 -8.29 -4.77
CA ARG A 39 -3.51 -8.57 -3.70
C ARG A 39 -3.58 -7.36 -2.76
N PRO A 40 -4.77 -7.04 -2.23
CA PRO A 40 -4.95 -5.92 -1.33
C PRO A 40 -4.15 -6.10 -0.03
N VAL A 41 -3.67 -4.99 0.51
CA VAL A 41 -3.04 -4.90 1.83
C VAL A 41 -4.06 -4.31 2.79
N GLN A 42 -4.32 -4.99 3.90
CA GLN A 42 -5.16 -4.42 4.95
C GLN A 42 -4.36 -3.38 5.72
N LEU A 43 -4.76 -2.13 5.56
CA LEU A 43 -4.25 -0.99 6.29
C LEU A 43 -5.18 -0.69 7.47
N ASP A 44 -4.67 -0.01 8.50
CA ASP A 44 -5.44 0.34 9.70
C ASP A 44 -6.68 1.18 9.37
N GLU A 45 -7.85 0.70 9.80
CA GLU A 45 -9.15 1.34 9.58
C GLU A 45 -9.54 2.31 10.72
N THR A 46 -8.80 2.32 11.84
CA THR A 46 -9.15 3.16 13.01
C THR A 46 -8.95 4.66 12.75
N HIS A 47 -8.12 5.01 11.77
CA HIS A 47 -7.88 6.39 11.36
C HIS A 47 -8.03 6.45 9.84
N PRO A 48 -9.06 7.09 9.27
CA PRO A 48 -9.26 7.10 7.83
C PRO A 48 -8.20 7.96 7.13
N TYR A 49 -7.47 7.36 6.18
CA TYR A 49 -6.51 8.04 5.32
C TYR A 49 -6.56 7.53 3.90
N THR A 50 -6.14 8.37 2.97
CA THR A 50 -5.90 8.02 1.57
C THR A 50 -4.40 7.93 1.33
N VAL A 51 -3.94 6.82 0.75
CA VAL A 51 -2.54 6.69 0.33
C VAL A 51 -2.34 7.45 -0.98
N THR A 52 -1.36 8.35 -1.03
CA THR A 52 -1.14 9.25 -2.17
C THR A 52 0.12 8.91 -2.97
N SER A 53 1.14 8.34 -2.33
CA SER A 53 2.36 7.91 -3.00
C SER A 53 3.02 6.76 -2.28
N VAL A 54 3.79 5.97 -3.05
CA VAL A 54 4.52 4.80 -2.56
C VAL A 54 5.96 4.84 -3.05
N SER A 55 6.88 4.49 -2.15
CA SER A 55 8.29 4.27 -2.49
C SER A 55 8.77 2.96 -1.87
N CYS A 56 9.60 2.23 -2.61
CA CYS A 56 10.19 0.98 -2.17
C CYS A 56 11.71 1.02 -2.33
N CYS A 57 12.44 0.41 -1.39
CA CYS A 57 13.88 0.24 -1.47
C CYS A 57 14.28 -1.07 -0.80
N HIS A 58 14.98 -1.95 -1.52
CA HIS A 58 15.37 -3.28 -1.07
C HIS A 58 14.20 -4.11 -0.50
N GLY A 59 14.04 -4.10 0.83
CA GLY A 59 12.97 -4.78 1.57
C GLY A 59 11.99 -3.86 2.28
N ASN A 60 12.11 -2.54 2.09
CA ASN A 60 11.29 -1.53 2.75
C ASN A 60 10.24 -0.95 1.81
N THR A 61 9.12 -0.56 2.39
CA THR A 61 8.02 0.15 1.73
C THR A 61 7.64 1.36 2.57
N LEU A 62 7.53 2.51 1.93
CA LEU A 62 7.04 3.76 2.51
C LEU A 62 5.77 4.17 1.78
N LEU A 63 4.74 4.52 2.56
CA LEU A 63 3.48 5.06 2.07
C LEU A 63 3.34 6.49 2.59
N ALA A 64 3.12 7.44 1.69
CA ALA A 64 2.65 8.76 2.08
C ALA A 64 1.12 8.74 2.16
N VAL A 65 0.57 9.25 3.24
CA VAL A 65 -0.87 9.26 3.50
C VAL A 65 -1.39 10.67 3.73
N ARG A 66 -2.61 10.93 3.29
CA ARG A 66 -3.37 12.14 3.60
C ARG A 66 -4.56 11.74 4.49
N PRO A 67 -4.79 12.39 5.64
CA PRO A 67 -6.02 12.19 6.39
C PRO A 67 -7.24 12.45 5.50
N VAL A 68 -8.28 11.62 5.64
CA VAL A 68 -9.56 11.94 5.03
C VAL A 68 -10.22 13.01 5.90
N THR A 69 -10.12 14.27 5.47
CA THR A 69 -10.87 15.36 6.07
C THR A 69 -12.27 15.34 5.48
N ASP A 70 -13.29 15.20 6.34
CA ASP A 70 -14.70 15.36 5.99
C ASP A 70 -15.03 16.86 5.79
N GLU A 71 -14.21 17.57 5.01
CA GLU A 71 -14.45 18.97 4.72
C GLU A 71 -15.54 19.06 3.65
N PRO A 72 -16.67 19.73 3.92
CA PRO A 72 -17.72 19.87 2.93
C PRO A 72 -17.17 20.64 1.72
N VAL A 73 -17.25 20.02 0.55
CA VAL A 73 -16.88 20.67 -0.72
C VAL A 73 -17.74 21.93 -0.86
N PRO A 74 -17.14 23.13 -0.93
CA PRO A 74 -17.91 24.36 -1.11
C PRO A 74 -18.65 24.32 -2.45
N PRO A 75 -19.90 24.83 -2.51
CA PRO A 75 -20.74 24.84 -3.70
C PRO A 75 -20.22 25.73 -4.83
#